data_AF-A0A8F1IFC9-F1
#
_entry.id   AF-A0A8F1IFC9-F1
#
_cell.length_a   1.000
_cell.length_b   1.000
_cell.length_c   1.000
_cell.angle_alpha   90.00
_cell.angle_beta   90.00
_cell.angle_gamma   90.00
#
_symmetry.space_group_name_H-M   'P 1'
#
loop_
_entity.id
_entity.type
_entity.pdbx_description
1 polymer ?
#
loop_
_entity_poly.entity_id
_entity_poly.type
_entity_poly.pdbx_seq_one_letter_code
_entity_poly.pdbx_strand_id
1 'polypeptide(L)'
;MESAWPSSFKILLRLPSELSYELLVAELQTVKNEIVNLINDRTDDVHYGRPWYTKWTMGRMISFNTSSPYANANGRLRKWAKNNNISLK
;
A
#
# COMPACT_ATOMS: atom_id res chain seq x y z
N MET A 1 -11.27 15.02 17.32
CA MET A 1 -9.88 14.75 16.92
C MET A 1 -9.88 14.54 15.43
N GLU A 2 -9.61 15.61 14.69
CA GLU A 2 -9.58 15.64 13.23
C GLU A 2 -8.50 14.66 12.76
N SER A 3 -8.87 13.72 11.91
CA SER A 3 -7.96 12.66 11.45
C SER A 3 -6.74 13.31 10.82
N ALA A 4 -5.54 13.01 11.35
CA ALA A 4 -4.23 13.46 10.85
C ALA A 4 -3.88 12.95 9.43
N TRP A 5 -4.87 12.38 8.74
CA TRP A 5 -4.78 12.02 7.34
C TRP A 5 -5.38 13.17 6.53
N PRO A 6 -4.60 13.82 5.64
CA PRO A 6 -5.17 14.61 4.56
C PRO A 6 -6.23 13.76 3.87
N SER A 7 -7.38 14.35 3.48
CA SER A 7 -8.45 13.60 2.80
C SER A 7 -7.93 12.82 1.57
N SER A 8 -6.82 13.26 0.98
CA SER A 8 -6.04 12.62 -0.08
C SER A 8 -5.46 11.24 0.25
N PHE A 9 -5.43 10.82 1.51
CA PHE A 9 -4.90 9.53 1.95
C PHE A 9 -5.97 8.55 2.47
N LYS A 10 -7.27 8.83 2.27
CA LYS A 10 -8.39 7.89 2.51
C LYS A 10 -8.42 6.71 1.52
N ILE A 11 -7.26 6.28 1.03
CA ILE A 11 -7.10 5.17 0.09
C ILE A 11 -7.01 3.82 0.85
N LEU A 12 -6.74 3.85 2.15
CA LEU A 12 -6.46 2.67 2.99
C LEU A 12 -7.65 1.75 3.32
N LEU A 13 -8.88 2.09 2.91
CA LEU A 13 -10.09 1.33 3.27
C LEU A 13 -11.04 1.11 2.08
N ARG A 14 -10.51 0.93 0.86
CA ARG A 14 -11.33 0.84 -0.37
C ARG A 14 -11.54 -0.58 -0.92
N LEU A 15 -11.22 -1.64 -0.18
CA LEU A 15 -11.47 -3.00 -0.64
C LEU A 15 -12.69 -3.60 0.08
N PRO A 16 -13.92 -3.45 -0.47
CA PRO A 16 -15.11 -4.08 0.11
C PRO A 16 -15.07 -5.60 -0.02
N SER A 17 -15.57 -6.30 1.00
CA SER A 17 -15.58 -7.77 1.10
C SER A 17 -16.48 -8.48 0.09
N GLU A 18 -17.28 -7.73 -0.68
CA GLU A 18 -18.28 -8.27 -1.60
C GLU A 18 -17.84 -8.28 -3.08
N LEU A 19 -16.63 -7.80 -3.39
CA LEU A 19 -16.12 -7.79 -4.76
C LEU A 19 -15.58 -9.15 -5.19
N SER A 20 -15.69 -9.45 -6.49
CA SER A 20 -15.03 -10.61 -7.09
C SER A 20 -13.51 -10.48 -6.95
N TYR A 21 -12.80 -11.60 -7.05
CA TYR A 21 -11.35 -11.61 -7.00
C TYR A 21 -10.72 -10.71 -8.07
N GLU A 22 -11.25 -10.72 -9.31
CA GLU A 22 -10.72 -9.88 -10.38
C GLU A 22 -10.88 -8.38 -10.07
N LEU A 23 -12.03 -7.99 -9.51
CA LEU A 23 -12.30 -6.61 -9.13
C LEU A 23 -11.41 -6.16 -7.95
N LEU A 24 -11.15 -7.03 -6.98
CA LEU A 24 -10.22 -6.74 -5.88
C LEU A 24 -8.78 -6.51 -6.39
N VAL A 25 -8.32 -7.34 -7.34
CA VAL A 25 -6.99 -7.17 -7.96
C VAL A 25 -6.91 -5.89 -8.77
N ALA A 26 -7.96 -5.56 -9.54
CA ALA A 26 -8.03 -4.33 -10.31
C ALA A 26 -8.01 -3.08 -9.40
N GLU A 27 -8.79 -3.09 -8.32
CA GLU A 27 -8.83 -1.97 -7.37
C GLU A 27 -7.49 -1.81 -6.63
N LEU A 28 -6.86 -2.91 -6.22
CA LEU A 28 -5.52 -2.87 -5.63
C LEU A 28 -4.50 -2.24 -6.59
N GLN A 29 -4.57 -2.57 -7.88
CA GLN A 29 -3.70 -2.01 -8.91
C GLN A 29 -3.96 -0.50 -9.12
N THR A 30 -5.22 -0.08 -9.16
CA THR A 30 -5.64 1.33 -9.26
C THR A 30 -5.08 2.13 -8.10
N VAL A 31 -5.38 1.71 -6.87
CA VAL A 31 -4.92 2.33 -5.63
C VAL A 31 -3.39 2.40 -5.55
N LYS A 32 -2.69 1.32 -5.95
CA LYS A 32 -1.22 1.31 -6.00
C LYS A 32 -0.67 2.35 -6.97
N ASN A 33 -1.32 2.56 -8.12
CA ASN A 33 -0.89 3.58 -9.09
C ASN A 33 -1.16 4.99 -8.57
N GLU A 34 -2.29 5.24 -7.91
CA GLU A 34 -2.57 6.52 -7.25
C GLU A 34 -1.52 6.87 -6.21
N ILE A 35 -1.12 5.91 -5.37
CA ILE A 35 -0.05 6.12 -4.38
C ILE A 35 1.29 6.46 -5.05
N VAL A 36 1.64 5.77 -6.14
CA VAL A 36 2.87 6.08 -6.89
C VAL A 36 2.85 7.49 -7.46
N ASN A 37 1.72 7.94 -8.02
CA ASN A 37 1.60 9.31 -8.51
C ASN A 37 1.74 10.33 -7.37
N LEU A 38 1.09 10.09 -6.22
CA LEU A 38 1.22 10.95 -5.04
C LEU A 38 2.67 11.04 -4.54
N ILE A 39 3.44 9.95 -4.62
CA ILE A 39 4.87 9.97 -4.27
C ILE A 39 5.64 10.81 -5.30
N ASN A 40 5.41 10.60 -6.59
CA ASN A 40 6.12 11.33 -7.64
C ASN A 40 5.86 12.84 -7.62
N ASP A 41 4.70 13.28 -7.14
CA ASP A 41 4.32 14.69 -7.05
C ASP A 41 5.00 15.44 -5.89
N ARG A 42 5.87 14.79 -5.10
CA ARG A 42 6.48 15.35 -3.88
C ARG A 42 7.99 15.16 -3.86
N THR A 43 8.68 16.06 -3.18
CA THR A 43 10.15 16.02 -3.04
C THR A 43 10.58 15.04 -1.95
N ASP A 44 11.86 14.65 -1.96
CA ASP A 44 12.45 13.81 -0.92
C ASP A 44 12.32 14.43 0.48
N ASP A 45 12.53 15.74 0.61
CA ASP A 45 12.35 16.47 1.88
C ASP A 45 10.91 16.33 2.44
N VAL A 46 9.90 16.37 1.58
CA VAL A 46 8.50 16.15 2.00
C VAL A 46 8.30 14.71 2.48
N HIS A 47 8.96 13.73 1.86
CA HIS A 47 8.82 12.33 2.23
C HIS A 47 9.59 11.96 3.50
N TYR A 48 10.80 12.49 3.67
CA TYR A 48 11.79 12.01 4.63
C TYR A 48 12.44 13.09 5.49
N GLY A 49 12.34 14.37 5.11
CA GLY A 49 13.01 15.48 5.79
C GLY A 49 12.41 15.86 7.15
N ARG A 50 11.15 15.51 7.42
CA ARG A 50 10.48 15.83 8.70
C ARG A 50 9.44 14.80 9.14
N PRO A 51 9.16 14.71 10.46
CA PRO A 51 8.01 13.97 10.97
C PRO A 51 6.71 14.45 10.33
N TRP A 52 5.82 13.50 10.03
CA TRP A 52 4.52 13.75 9.43
C TRP A 52 3.39 13.22 10.30
N TYR A 53 3.49 11.97 10.75
CA TYR A 53 2.55 11.36 11.70
C TYR A 53 3.26 11.03 13.00
N THR A 54 2.99 11.80 14.05
CA THR A 54 3.73 11.75 15.32
C THR A 54 5.23 11.95 15.07
N LYS A 55 6.06 10.92 15.32
CA LYS A 55 7.50 10.92 15.06
C LYS A 55 7.90 10.34 13.70
N TRP A 56 6.95 9.84 12.91
CA TRP A 56 7.22 9.09 11.68
C TRP A 56 7.12 9.97 10.44
N THR A 57 8.08 9.82 9.53
CA THR A 57 8.09 10.51 8.23
C THR A 57 6.97 9.97 7.32
N MET A 58 6.56 10.78 6.34
CA MET A 58 5.51 10.39 5.38
C MET A 58 5.92 9.12 4.61
N GLY A 59 7.14 9.09 4.07
CA GLY A 59 7.67 7.93 3.34
C GLY A 59 7.69 6.66 4.18
N ARG A 60 7.99 6.77 5.48
CA ARG A 60 7.91 5.62 6.40
C ARG A 60 6.49 5.10 6.54
N MET A 61 5.51 5.97 6.76
CA MET A 61 4.10 5.58 6.89
C MET A 61 3.53 4.97 5.61
N ILE A 62 3.94 5.49 4.45
CA ILE A 62 3.61 4.91 3.14
C ILE A 62 4.20 3.49 3.02
N SER A 63 5.50 3.33 3.27
CA SER A 63 6.16 2.01 3.17
C SER A 63 5.59 0.97 4.12
N PHE A 64 5.12 1.40 5.29
CA PHE A 64 4.53 0.53 6.31
C PHE A 64 3.19 -0.08 5.86
N ASN A 65 2.49 0.61 4.95
CA ASN A 65 1.19 0.18 4.43
C ASN A 65 1.22 -0.32 2.97
N THR A 66 2.36 -0.22 2.28
CA THR A 66 2.50 -0.62 0.87
C THR A 66 3.61 -1.66 0.69
N SER A 67 4.84 -1.22 0.40
CA SER A 67 5.97 -2.09 0.08
C SER A 67 6.23 -3.17 1.14
N SER A 68 6.08 -2.84 2.43
CA SER A 68 6.30 -3.80 3.51
C SER A 68 5.24 -4.92 3.54
N PRO A 69 3.92 -4.62 3.56
CA PRO A 69 2.88 -5.62 3.35
C PRO A 69 2.99 -6.39 2.03
N TYR A 70 3.37 -5.76 0.90
CA TYR A 70 3.52 -6.45 -0.39
C TYR A 70 4.63 -7.50 -0.35
N ALA A 71 5.78 -7.15 0.23
CA ALA A 71 6.87 -8.12 0.42
C ALA A 71 6.44 -9.29 1.31
N ASN A 72 5.69 -9.02 2.38
CA ASN A 72 5.13 -10.06 3.26
C ASN A 72 4.13 -10.97 2.52
N ALA A 73 3.20 -10.38 1.77
CA ALA A 73 2.20 -11.10 0.99
C ALA A 73 2.85 -12.00 -0.06
N ASN A 74 3.88 -11.50 -0.77
CA ASN A 74 4.65 -12.31 -1.71
C ASN A 74 5.34 -13.51 -1.04
N GLY A 75 5.85 -13.33 0.18
CA GLY A 75 6.38 -14.43 0.99
C GLY A 75 5.32 -15.49 1.30
N ARG A 76 4.11 -15.06 1.70
CA ARG A 76 2.98 -15.95 1.98
C ARG A 76 2.51 -16.69 0.73
N LEU A 77 2.38 -15.98 -0.40
CA LEU A 77 1.97 -16.55 -1.68
C LEU A 77 2.96 -17.59 -2.19
N ARG A 78 4.28 -17.33 -2.10
CA ARG A 78 5.31 -18.32 -2.46
C ARG A 78 5.22 -19.59 -1.62
N LYS A 79 5.05 -19.44 -0.30
CA LYS A 79 4.87 -20.58 0.61
C LYS A 79 3.61 -21.38 0.27
N TRP A 80 2.50 -20.68 0.05
CA TRP A 80 1.24 -21.29 -0.35
C TRP A 80 1.36 -22.02 -1.69
N ALA A 81 1.93 -21.38 -2.71
CA ALA A 81 2.08 -21.96 -4.05
C ALA A 81 2.91 -23.25 -4.02
N LYS A 82 4.02 -23.26 -3.27
CA LYS A 82 4.83 -24.47 -3.05
C LYS A 82 4.01 -25.62 -2.45
N ASN A 83 3.17 -25.32 -1.46
CA ASN A 83 2.32 -26.32 -0.80
C ASN A 83 1.15 -26.80 -1.67
N ASN A 84 0.81 -26.06 -2.73
CA ASN A 84 -0.29 -26.38 -3.65
C ASN A 84 0.21 -26.82 -5.03
N ASN A 85 1.52 -27.12 -5.18
CA ASN A 85 2.13 -27.53 -6.44
C ASN A 85 1.92 -26.52 -7.59
N ILE A 86 1.81 -25.24 -7.27
CA ILE A 86 1.68 -24.14 -8.23
C ILE A 86 3.08 -23.59 -8.50
N SER A 87 3.50 -23.62 -9.77
CA SER A 87 4.70 -22.92 -10.21
C SER A 87 4.37 -21.44 -10.42
N LEU A 88 5.02 -20.57 -9.66
CA LEU A 88 4.95 -19.12 -9.87
C LEU A 88 5.96 -18.75 -10.95
N LYS A 89 5.53 -17.95 -11.93
CA LYS A 89 6.37 -17.41 -13.01
C LYS A 89 7.18 -16.21 -12.53
#